data_AF-A0A3D0HRF2-F1
#
_entry.id   AF-A0A3D0HRF2-F1
#
_cell.length_a   1.000
_cell.length_b   1.000
_cell.length_c   1.000
_cell.angle_alpha   90.00
_cell.angle_beta   90.00
_cell.angle_gamma   90.00
#
_symmetry.space_group_name_H-M   'P 1'
#
loop_
_entity.id
_entity.type
_entity.pdbx_description
1 polymer ?
#
loop_
_entity_poly.entity_id
_entity_poly.type
_entity_poly.pdbx_seq_one_letter_code
_entity_poly.pdbx_strand_id
1 'polypeptide(L)'
;MARVYNFSAGPAVLPEEVLQEAADEMLDYRGTGMSVMEMSHRSKAYDEIIKTAEADLRDLMNIPDNYKVLFLQGGASQQFAMIPMNLMKNGVADYIVTGQWAKKAYTEACKYGKANKIASSEDKTFSYIPDCSDLPIDEDADYVYICENNTIYGTKYKTLPNTKGKTLVADVSSCFLSEPVDVTKYGVIYGGVQKN
;
A
#
# COMPACT_ATOMS: atom_id res chain seq x y z
N MET A 1 23.08 -16.25 21.65
CA MET A 1 21.88 -15.78 22.39
C MET A 1 20.66 -16.37 21.73
N ALA A 2 19.56 -16.60 22.46
CA ALA A 2 18.31 -17.07 21.85
C ALA A 2 17.65 -15.95 21.03
N ARG A 3 17.11 -16.27 19.84
CA ARG A 3 16.38 -15.30 19.00
C ARG A 3 15.06 -14.92 19.67
N VAL A 4 14.80 -13.62 19.80
CA VAL A 4 13.57 -13.08 20.40
C VAL A 4 12.45 -13.08 19.36
N TYR A 5 11.24 -13.50 19.77
CA TYR A 5 10.04 -13.34 18.95
C TYR A 5 9.56 -11.89 18.98
N ASN A 6 9.59 -11.23 17.82
CA ASN A 6 9.13 -9.85 17.65
C ASN A 6 7.75 -9.84 16.95
N PHE A 7 6.70 -9.50 17.71
CA PHE A 7 5.33 -9.35 17.22
C PHE A 7 4.92 -7.89 16.97
N SER A 8 5.89 -7.00 16.75
CA SER A 8 5.63 -5.59 16.40
C SER A 8 4.76 -5.49 15.14
N ALA A 9 3.74 -4.62 15.19
CA ALA A 9 2.84 -4.35 14.07
C ALA A 9 3.41 -3.39 13.00
N GLY A 10 4.62 -2.87 13.23
CA GLY A 10 5.32 -1.92 12.35
C GLY A 10 6.19 -0.92 13.12
N PRO A 11 7.53 -0.86 12.91
CA PRO A 11 8.32 -1.69 12.00
C PRO A 11 8.25 -3.19 12.34
N ALA A 12 8.02 -4.02 11.33
CA ALA A 12 7.93 -5.47 11.47
C ALA A 12 9.31 -6.13 11.55
N VAL A 13 9.33 -7.42 11.86
CA VAL A 13 10.55 -8.23 11.83
C VAL A 13 11.05 -8.37 10.40
N LEU A 14 12.35 -8.21 10.19
CA LEU A 14 13.00 -8.49 8.90
C LEU A 14 13.59 -9.90 8.87
N PRO A 15 13.68 -10.54 7.69
CA PRO A 15 14.44 -11.77 7.51
C PRO A 15 15.89 -11.58 7.97
N GLU A 16 16.44 -12.58 8.67
CA GLU A 16 17.80 -12.49 9.23
C GLU A 16 18.86 -12.46 8.13
N GLU A 17 18.63 -13.18 7.03
CA GLU A 17 19.51 -13.17 5.85
C GLU A 17 19.63 -11.77 5.23
N VAL A 18 18.54 -11.00 5.15
CA VAL A 18 18.54 -9.63 4.63
C VAL A 18 19.33 -8.69 5.56
N LEU A 19 19.17 -8.85 6.88
CA LEU A 19 19.93 -8.08 7.85
C LEU A 19 21.43 -8.39 7.79
N GLN A 20 21.77 -9.67 7.59
CA GLN A 20 23.15 -10.11 7.47
C GLN A 20 23.80 -9.58 6.19
N GLU A 21 23.14 -9.69 5.04
CA GLU A 21 23.63 -9.15 3.77
C GLU A 21 23.84 -7.63 3.87
N ALA A 22 22.87 -6.89 4.39
CA ALA A 22 23.02 -5.45 4.59
C ALA A 22 24.15 -5.08 5.54
N ALA A 23 24.41 -5.90 6.57
CA ALA A 23 25.52 -5.69 7.50
C ALA A 23 26.88 -5.95 6.84
N ASP A 24 26.98 -7.03 6.07
CA ASP A 24 28.20 -7.44 5.37
C ASP A 24 28.58 -6.41 4.28
N GLU A 25 27.58 -5.84 3.61
CA GLU A 25 27.77 -4.86 2.53
C GLU A 25 27.75 -3.40 3.00
N MET A 26 27.58 -3.14 4.31
CA MET A 26 27.35 -1.79 4.84
C MET A 26 28.44 -0.77 4.47
N LEU A 27 29.69 -1.21 4.45
CA LEU A 27 30.86 -0.37 4.16
C LEU A 27 31.41 -0.56 2.74
N ASP A 28 30.95 -1.60 2.04
CA ASP A 28 31.37 -1.91 0.68
C ASP A 28 30.26 -2.67 -0.04
N TYR A 29 29.34 -1.93 -0.65
CA TYR A 29 28.26 -2.51 -1.43
C TYR A 29 28.85 -3.17 -2.68
N ARG A 30 28.80 -4.50 -2.74
CA ARG A 30 29.21 -5.33 -3.89
C ARG A 30 30.58 -4.97 -4.49
N GLY A 31 31.55 -4.61 -3.65
CA GLY A 31 32.92 -4.31 -4.09
C GLY A 31 33.09 -2.92 -4.74
N THR A 32 32.13 -2.01 -4.57
CA THR A 32 32.22 -0.63 -5.05
C THR A 32 33.18 0.24 -4.23
N GLY A 33 33.56 -0.23 -3.03
CA GLY A 33 34.34 0.51 -2.04
C GLY A 33 33.54 1.64 -1.36
N MET A 34 32.21 1.63 -1.46
CA MET A 34 31.32 2.66 -0.91
C MET A 34 30.12 2.03 -0.21
N SER A 35 29.61 2.69 0.83
CA SER A 35 28.30 2.37 1.39
C SER A 35 27.19 2.73 0.40
N VAL A 36 26.11 1.93 0.35
CA VAL A 36 24.90 2.28 -0.41
C VAL A 36 24.34 3.65 -0.03
N MET A 37 24.52 4.07 1.22
CA MET A 37 24.05 5.36 1.74
C MET A 37 24.84 6.57 1.22
N GLU A 38 26.03 6.35 0.64
CA GLU A 38 26.90 7.40 0.10
C GLU A 38 26.78 7.51 -1.43
N MET A 39 26.05 6.58 -2.06
CA MET A 39 25.92 6.51 -3.50
C MET A 39 25.06 7.66 -4.04
N SER A 40 25.51 8.24 -5.15
CA SER A 40 24.62 9.07 -5.95
C SER A 40 23.48 8.22 -6.51
N HIS A 41 22.24 8.68 -6.35
CA HIS A 41 21.04 8.06 -6.93
C HIS A 41 21.05 8.02 -8.47
N ARG A 42 22.02 8.68 -9.12
CA ARG A 42 22.23 8.66 -10.57
C ARG A 42 23.44 7.80 -10.99
N SER A 43 24.16 7.23 -10.03
CA SER A 43 25.26 6.31 -10.32
C SER A 43 24.72 5.01 -10.91
N LYS A 44 25.52 4.33 -11.74
CA LYS A 44 25.15 3.02 -12.28
C LYS A 44 24.87 1.99 -11.18
N ALA A 45 25.65 2.04 -10.09
CA ALA A 45 25.49 1.13 -8.96
C ALA A 45 24.11 1.28 -8.30
N TYR A 46 23.67 2.51 -8.03
CA TYR A 46 22.33 2.73 -7.48
C TYR A 46 21.20 2.50 -8.50
N ASP A 47 21.42 2.86 -9.76
CA ASP A 47 20.46 2.62 -10.85
C ASP A 47 20.16 1.12 -10.99
N GLU A 48 21.16 0.24 -10.79
CA GLU A 48 20.95 -1.19 -10.72
C GLU A 48 20.07 -1.60 -9.53
N ILE A 49 20.34 -1.08 -8.32
CA ILE A 49 19.54 -1.37 -7.11
C ILE A 49 18.05 -1.10 -7.35
N ILE A 50 17.72 0.10 -7.82
CA ILE A 50 16.32 0.51 -7.95
C ILE A 50 15.61 -0.23 -9.10
N LYS A 51 16.33 -0.55 -10.19
CA LYS A 51 15.78 -1.32 -11.31
C LYS A 51 15.57 -2.78 -10.94
N THR A 52 16.49 -3.38 -10.21
CA THR A 52 16.32 -4.74 -9.68
C THR A 52 15.15 -4.78 -8.71
N ALA A 53 15.04 -3.83 -7.78
CA ALA A 53 13.89 -3.75 -6.87
C ALA A 53 12.55 -3.59 -7.61
N GLU A 54 12.49 -2.78 -8.68
CA GLU A 54 11.28 -2.69 -9.52
C GLU A 54 11.00 -4.02 -10.25
N ALA A 55 12.01 -4.62 -10.87
CA ALA A 55 11.88 -5.86 -11.63
C ALA A 55 11.43 -7.02 -10.73
N ASP A 56 12.07 -7.21 -9.59
CA ASP A 56 11.74 -8.25 -8.61
C ASP A 56 10.29 -8.08 -8.13
N LEU A 57 9.85 -6.84 -7.88
CA LEU A 57 8.47 -6.58 -7.48
C LEU A 57 7.48 -6.88 -8.61
N ARG A 58 7.83 -6.53 -9.85
CA ARG A 58 7.01 -6.85 -11.03
C ARG A 58 6.85 -8.35 -11.21
N ASP A 59 7.95 -9.09 -11.09
CA ASP A 59 7.95 -10.55 -11.21
C ASP A 59 7.15 -11.21 -10.07
N LEU A 60 7.39 -10.80 -8.83
CA LEU A 60 6.75 -11.37 -7.64
C LEU A 60 5.22 -11.17 -7.64
N MET A 61 4.75 -10.01 -8.10
CA MET A 61 3.31 -9.68 -8.13
C MET A 61 2.65 -9.89 -9.50
N ASN A 62 3.41 -10.33 -10.52
CA ASN A 62 2.96 -10.37 -11.91
C ASN A 62 2.38 -9.01 -12.37
N ILE A 63 3.09 -7.90 -12.10
CA ILE A 63 2.65 -6.54 -12.45
C ILE A 63 2.77 -6.35 -13.97
N PRO A 64 1.68 -6.07 -14.69
CA PRO A 64 1.74 -5.91 -16.13
C PRO A 64 2.37 -4.57 -16.55
N ASP A 65 2.88 -4.51 -17.78
CA ASP A 65 3.64 -3.35 -18.31
C ASP A 65 2.85 -2.04 -18.35
N ASN A 66 1.52 -2.13 -18.35
CA ASN A 66 0.63 -0.97 -18.31
C ASN A 66 0.53 -0.33 -16.91
N TYR A 67 1.17 -0.89 -15.87
CA TYR A 67 1.30 -0.29 -14.54
C TYR A 67 2.67 0.34 -14.35
N LYS A 68 2.70 1.40 -13.52
CA LYS A 68 3.93 2.05 -13.05
C LYS A 68 4.17 1.70 -11.59
N VAL A 69 5.41 1.32 -11.27
CA VAL A 69 5.88 1.11 -9.91
C VAL A 69 6.57 2.39 -9.45
N LEU A 70 6.23 2.87 -8.26
CA LEU A 70 6.77 4.11 -7.70
C LEU A 70 7.32 3.85 -6.30
N PHE A 71 8.56 4.29 -6.07
CA PHE A 71 9.18 4.31 -4.73
C PHE A 71 9.12 5.74 -4.19
N LEU A 72 8.25 5.97 -3.20
CA LEU A 72 7.92 7.30 -2.69
C LEU A 72 8.22 7.43 -1.20
N GLN A 73 8.61 8.64 -0.79
CA GLN A 73 8.74 9.01 0.62
C GLN A 73 7.37 9.35 1.25
N GLY A 74 7.38 9.71 2.54
CA GLY A 74 6.21 10.19 3.31
C GLY A 74 5.20 9.14 3.75
N GLY A 75 5.39 7.88 3.32
CA GLY A 75 4.62 6.72 3.76
C GLY A 75 3.14 6.74 3.33
N ALA A 76 2.38 5.75 3.79
CA ALA A 76 0.96 5.60 3.45
C ALA A 76 0.12 6.85 3.78
N SER A 77 0.44 7.54 4.88
CA SER A 77 -0.27 8.76 5.28
C SER A 77 -0.18 9.88 4.24
N GLN A 78 0.95 10.02 3.52
CA GLN A 78 1.04 11.00 2.43
C GLN A 78 0.15 10.61 1.25
N GLN A 79 0.00 9.31 0.98
CA GLN A 79 -0.85 8.82 -0.11
C GLN A 79 -2.33 9.13 0.13
N PHE A 80 -2.78 9.20 1.39
CA PHE A 80 -4.15 9.64 1.73
C PHE A 80 -4.51 11.01 1.14
N ALA A 81 -3.52 11.90 0.98
CA ALA A 81 -3.69 13.20 0.34
C ALA A 81 -3.33 13.16 -1.16
N MET A 82 -2.26 12.46 -1.54
CA MET A 82 -1.78 12.43 -2.93
C MET A 82 -2.77 11.75 -3.88
N ILE A 83 -3.50 10.73 -3.41
CA ILE A 83 -4.53 10.03 -4.19
C ILE A 83 -5.66 10.97 -4.62
N PRO A 84 -6.39 11.65 -3.71
CA PRO A 84 -7.44 12.57 -4.12
C PRO A 84 -6.91 13.75 -4.95
N MET A 85 -5.72 14.29 -4.65
CA MET A 85 -5.12 15.36 -5.46
C MET A 85 -4.90 14.98 -6.94
N ASN A 86 -4.66 13.70 -7.24
CA ASN A 86 -4.35 13.24 -8.59
C ASN A 86 -5.54 12.54 -9.29
N LEU A 87 -6.35 11.79 -8.54
CA LEU A 87 -7.40 10.96 -9.11
C LEU A 87 -8.79 11.60 -9.07
N MET A 88 -9.06 12.53 -8.14
CA MET A 88 -10.40 13.07 -7.91
C MET A 88 -10.76 14.16 -8.95
N LYS A 89 -10.89 13.76 -10.22
CA LYS A 89 -11.13 14.66 -11.38
C LYS A 89 -12.52 15.28 -11.37
N ASN A 90 -13.54 14.51 -11.01
CA ASN A 90 -14.93 14.99 -10.83
C ASN A 90 -15.16 15.59 -9.44
N GLY A 91 -14.16 15.52 -8.55
CA GLY A 91 -14.30 15.99 -7.18
C GLY A 91 -15.11 15.02 -6.30
N VAL A 92 -15.33 13.76 -6.71
CA VAL A 92 -16.13 12.77 -5.99
C VAL A 92 -15.37 11.46 -5.83
N ALA A 93 -15.38 10.88 -4.63
CA ALA A 93 -14.83 9.53 -4.42
C ALA A 93 -15.58 8.78 -3.33
N ASP A 94 -15.64 7.46 -3.45
CA ASP A 94 -16.35 6.60 -2.53
C ASP A 94 -15.39 5.84 -1.61
N TYR A 95 -15.71 5.75 -0.33
CA TYR A 95 -14.87 5.13 0.69
C TYR A 95 -15.64 4.05 1.46
N ILE A 96 -15.01 2.88 1.61
CA ILE A 96 -15.50 1.78 2.45
C ILE A 96 -14.68 1.77 3.74
N VAL A 97 -15.26 2.28 4.82
CA VAL A 97 -14.54 2.59 6.07
C VAL A 97 -14.62 1.42 7.05
N THR A 98 -13.64 0.53 6.96
CA THR A 98 -13.57 -0.73 7.74
C THR A 98 -12.50 -0.74 8.83
N GLY A 99 -11.87 0.41 9.09
CA GLY A 99 -10.89 0.54 10.15
C GLY A 99 -10.30 1.94 10.25
N GLN A 100 -9.32 2.09 11.14
CA GLN A 100 -8.72 3.38 11.48
C GLN A 100 -8.00 4.01 10.28
N TRP A 101 -7.37 3.22 9.43
CA TRP A 101 -6.62 3.71 8.26
C TRP A 101 -7.56 4.19 7.16
N ALA A 102 -8.59 3.43 6.82
CA ALA A 102 -9.64 3.87 5.89
C ALA A 102 -10.37 5.13 6.40
N LYS A 103 -10.60 5.23 7.71
CA LYS A 103 -11.17 6.43 8.33
C LYS A 103 -10.27 7.66 8.13
N LYS A 104 -8.97 7.52 8.38
CA LYS A 104 -7.99 8.61 8.15
C LYS A 104 -7.93 9.02 6.69
N ALA A 105 -7.89 8.05 5.77
CA ALA A 105 -7.89 8.32 4.33
C ALA A 105 -9.15 9.05 3.87
N TYR A 106 -10.33 8.61 4.34
CA TYR A 106 -11.61 9.28 4.10
C TYR A 106 -11.59 10.73 4.61
N THR A 107 -11.17 10.95 5.86
CA THR A 107 -11.09 12.30 6.45
C THR A 107 -10.14 13.21 5.66
N GLU A 108 -9.02 12.68 5.18
CA GLU A 108 -8.08 13.44 4.35
C GLU A 108 -8.70 13.82 2.99
N ALA A 109 -9.39 12.88 2.36
CA ALA A 109 -10.05 13.09 1.07
C ALA A 109 -11.15 14.15 1.10
N CYS A 110 -11.88 14.29 2.21
CA CYS A 110 -12.87 15.35 2.41
C CYS A 110 -12.30 16.77 2.25
N LYS A 111 -10.97 16.96 2.31
CA LYS A 111 -10.32 18.27 2.08
C LYS A 111 -10.21 18.64 0.60
N TYR A 112 -10.34 17.67 -0.30
CA TYR A 112 -10.09 17.83 -1.74
C TYR A 112 -11.37 17.75 -2.58
N GLY A 113 -12.45 17.18 -2.04
CA GLY A 113 -13.74 17.10 -2.70
C GLY A 113 -14.78 16.34 -1.87
N LYS A 114 -15.83 15.86 -2.53
CA LYS A 114 -16.92 15.05 -1.96
C LYS A 114 -16.45 13.60 -1.80
N ALA A 115 -15.89 13.28 -0.64
CA ALA A 115 -15.71 11.88 -0.24
C ALA A 115 -17.01 11.34 0.35
N ASN A 116 -17.61 10.33 -0.27
CA ASN A 116 -18.78 9.62 0.24
C ASN A 116 -18.34 8.41 1.08
N LYS A 117 -18.89 8.27 2.29
CA LYS A 117 -18.76 7.02 3.06
C LYS A 117 -19.90 6.08 2.68
N ILE A 118 -19.68 5.22 1.68
CA ILE A 118 -20.72 4.36 1.11
C ILE A 118 -20.98 3.07 1.91
N ALA A 119 -20.02 2.67 2.75
CA ALA A 119 -20.15 1.58 3.70
C ALA A 119 -19.18 1.77 4.87
N SER A 120 -19.52 1.20 6.03
CA SER A 120 -18.71 1.29 7.24
C SER A 120 -19.00 0.11 8.17
N SER A 121 -18.01 -0.26 8.98
CA SER A 121 -18.19 -1.16 10.13
C SER A 121 -17.94 -0.45 11.47
N GLU A 122 -17.98 0.90 11.49
CA GLU A 122 -17.85 1.72 12.69
C GLU A 122 -18.89 1.36 13.78
N ASP A 123 -20.09 0.94 13.38
CA ASP A 123 -21.20 0.56 14.25
C ASP A 123 -20.87 -0.60 15.20
N LYS A 124 -19.94 -1.48 14.81
CA LYS A 124 -19.43 -2.58 15.67
C LYS A 124 -17.93 -2.50 15.86
N THR A 125 -17.39 -1.28 15.96
CA THR A 125 -15.96 -1.04 16.25
C THR A 125 -15.05 -1.81 15.27
N PHE A 126 -15.43 -1.80 13.98
CA PHE A 126 -14.66 -2.37 12.88
C PHE A 126 -14.38 -3.88 12.96
N SER A 127 -15.23 -4.62 13.67
CA SER A 127 -15.09 -6.07 13.90
C SER A 127 -15.48 -6.94 12.69
N TYR A 128 -15.89 -6.35 11.58
CA TYR A 128 -16.25 -7.06 10.36
C TYR A 128 -16.00 -6.23 9.10
N ILE A 129 -16.01 -6.89 7.94
CA ILE A 129 -16.09 -6.25 6.61
C ILE A 129 -17.56 -6.29 6.17
N PRO A 130 -18.20 -5.15 5.84
CA PRO A 130 -19.59 -5.14 5.37
C PRO A 130 -19.74 -5.87 4.03
N ASP A 131 -20.97 -6.22 3.67
CA ASP A 131 -21.24 -6.75 2.33
C ASP A 131 -20.95 -5.66 1.29
N CYS A 132 -19.98 -5.94 0.42
CA CYS A 132 -19.53 -5.02 -0.63
C CYS A 132 -19.91 -5.49 -2.04
N SER A 133 -20.84 -6.44 -2.17
CA SER A 133 -21.24 -7.03 -3.46
C SER A 133 -22.11 -6.10 -4.32
N ASP A 134 -22.89 -5.22 -3.70
CA ASP A 134 -23.74 -4.24 -4.39
C ASP A 134 -23.90 -2.93 -3.57
N LEU A 135 -22.82 -2.16 -3.48
CA LEU A 135 -22.86 -0.86 -2.81
C LEU A 135 -23.43 0.24 -3.73
N PRO A 136 -24.00 1.32 -3.17
CA PRO A 136 -24.48 2.47 -3.93
C PRO A 136 -23.32 3.36 -4.38
N ILE A 137 -22.50 2.85 -5.32
CA ILE A 137 -21.39 3.60 -5.92
C ILE A 137 -21.95 4.82 -6.67
N ASP A 138 -21.40 5.99 -6.39
CA ASP A 138 -21.79 7.26 -7.02
C ASP A 138 -21.38 7.24 -8.51
N GLU A 139 -22.29 7.63 -9.41
CA GLU A 139 -22.01 7.66 -10.86
C GLU A 139 -20.89 8.64 -11.20
N ASP A 140 -20.68 9.67 -10.38
CA ASP A 140 -19.60 10.65 -10.55
C ASP A 140 -18.31 10.25 -9.84
N ALA A 141 -18.31 9.16 -9.03
CA ALA A 141 -17.12 8.74 -8.30
C ALA A 141 -15.95 8.49 -9.24
N ASP A 142 -14.81 9.11 -8.94
CA ASP A 142 -13.55 8.93 -9.65
C ASP A 142 -12.86 7.61 -9.26
N TYR A 143 -13.06 7.19 -8.00
CA TYR A 143 -12.54 5.94 -7.46
C TYR A 143 -13.34 5.45 -6.25
N VAL A 144 -13.18 4.16 -5.95
CA VAL A 144 -13.60 3.51 -4.72
C VAL A 144 -12.36 3.17 -3.91
N TYR A 145 -12.33 3.52 -2.63
CA TYR A 145 -11.19 3.32 -1.74
C TYR A 145 -11.46 2.26 -0.67
N ILE A 146 -10.48 1.38 -0.47
CA ILE A 146 -10.43 0.42 0.64
C ILE A 146 -9.10 0.46 1.39
N CYS A 147 -9.12 0.06 2.66
CA CYS A 147 -7.94 -0.47 3.35
C CYS A 147 -8.11 -1.98 3.46
N GLU A 148 -7.29 -2.75 2.75
CA GLU A 148 -7.54 -4.17 2.50
C GLU A 148 -7.32 -5.04 3.75
N ASN A 149 -6.35 -4.64 4.61
CA ASN A 149 -6.11 -5.25 5.91
C ASN A 149 -6.09 -4.19 7.02
N ASN A 150 -7.04 -4.26 7.94
CA ASN A 150 -7.22 -3.31 9.03
C ASN A 150 -6.35 -3.69 10.24
N THR A 151 -5.09 -3.24 10.23
CA THR A 151 -4.04 -3.67 11.18
C THR A 151 -4.43 -3.57 12.66
N ILE A 152 -5.22 -2.56 13.05
CA ILE A 152 -5.63 -2.35 14.45
C ILE A 152 -6.78 -3.29 14.87
N TYR A 153 -7.65 -3.64 13.93
CA TYR A 153 -8.91 -4.34 14.21
C TYR A 153 -8.89 -5.81 13.81
N GLY A 154 -7.86 -6.27 13.10
CA GLY A 154 -7.70 -7.67 12.73
C GLY A 154 -8.72 -8.15 11.69
N THR A 155 -9.30 -7.24 10.90
CA THR A 155 -10.23 -7.57 9.80
C THR A 155 -9.54 -7.40 8.45
N LYS A 156 -9.86 -8.27 7.50
CA LYS A 156 -9.28 -8.28 6.15
C LYS A 156 -10.35 -8.61 5.12
N TYR A 157 -10.32 -7.96 3.97
CA TYR A 157 -11.17 -8.33 2.83
C TYR A 157 -10.78 -9.73 2.33
N LYS A 158 -11.78 -10.58 2.10
CA LYS A 158 -11.59 -11.89 1.44
C LYS A 158 -12.00 -11.87 -0.02
N THR A 159 -12.84 -10.91 -0.38
CA THR A 159 -13.30 -10.63 -1.73
C THR A 159 -13.26 -9.12 -1.91
N LEU A 160 -12.79 -8.66 -3.06
CA LEU A 160 -12.78 -7.24 -3.40
C LEU A 160 -14.20 -6.70 -3.58
N PRO A 161 -14.44 -5.41 -3.29
CA PRO A 161 -15.75 -4.79 -3.50
C PRO A 161 -16.13 -4.77 -4.98
N ASN A 162 -17.42 -4.86 -5.28
CA ASN A 162 -17.93 -4.54 -6.60
C ASN A 162 -17.95 -3.02 -6.79
N THR A 163 -17.01 -2.50 -7.58
CA THR A 163 -16.88 -1.05 -7.82
C THR A 163 -17.79 -0.53 -8.94
N LYS A 164 -18.61 -1.37 -9.57
CA LYS A 164 -19.44 -1.01 -10.74
C LYS A 164 -18.62 -0.37 -11.88
N GLY A 165 -17.38 -0.84 -12.05
CA GLY A 165 -16.44 -0.36 -13.07
C GLY A 165 -15.61 0.86 -12.68
N LYS A 166 -15.78 1.41 -11.47
CA LYS A 166 -14.94 2.50 -10.97
C LYS A 166 -13.55 2.01 -10.56
N THR A 167 -12.56 2.89 -10.66
CA THR A 167 -11.18 2.66 -10.25
C THR A 167 -11.12 2.20 -8.79
N LEU A 168 -10.51 1.05 -8.51
CA LEU A 168 -10.27 0.61 -7.14
C LEU A 168 -8.91 1.13 -6.64
N VAL A 169 -8.91 1.77 -5.49
CA VAL A 169 -7.71 2.20 -4.75
C VAL A 169 -7.62 1.42 -3.46
N ALA A 170 -6.49 0.74 -3.22
CA ALA A 170 -6.31 -0.10 -2.04
C ALA A 170 -5.05 0.28 -1.26
N ASP A 171 -5.23 0.58 0.03
CA ASP A 171 -4.16 0.52 1.03
C ASP A 171 -3.95 -0.94 1.44
N VAL A 172 -2.82 -1.51 1.02
CA VAL A 172 -2.40 -2.88 1.33
C VAL A 172 -1.24 -2.90 2.32
N SER A 173 -0.96 -1.81 3.04
CA SER A 173 0.25 -1.66 3.87
C SER A 173 0.57 -2.85 4.78
N SER A 174 -0.45 -3.52 5.34
CA SER A 174 -0.26 -4.66 6.27
C SER A 174 -0.57 -6.04 5.67
N CYS A 175 -0.73 -6.13 4.36
CA CYS A 175 -0.89 -7.40 3.65
C CYS A 175 -0.19 -7.43 2.29
N PHE A 176 0.61 -6.41 1.97
CA PHE A 176 1.40 -6.31 0.76
C PHE A 176 2.30 -7.54 0.63
N LEU A 177 2.28 -8.24 -0.51
CA LEU A 177 3.05 -9.48 -0.73
C LEU A 177 2.76 -10.66 0.23
N SER A 178 1.66 -10.61 1.01
CA SER A 178 1.30 -11.70 1.93
C SER A 178 0.60 -12.89 1.25
N GLU A 179 0.05 -12.69 0.05
CA GLU A 179 -0.61 -13.69 -0.77
C GLU A 179 -0.60 -13.24 -2.25
N PRO A 180 -0.88 -14.13 -3.22
CA PRO A 180 -1.02 -13.75 -4.62
C PRO A 180 -2.11 -12.69 -4.82
N VAL A 181 -1.78 -11.61 -5.53
CA VAL A 181 -2.70 -10.51 -5.84
C VAL A 181 -2.84 -10.39 -7.35
N ASP A 182 -4.08 -10.33 -7.84
CA ASP A 182 -4.36 -9.97 -9.24
C ASP A 182 -4.35 -8.44 -9.36
N VAL A 183 -3.20 -7.90 -9.74
CA VAL A 183 -2.96 -6.44 -9.86
C VAL A 183 -3.92 -5.77 -10.83
N THR A 184 -4.42 -6.49 -11.83
CA THR A 184 -5.32 -5.94 -12.86
C THR A 184 -6.69 -5.52 -12.32
N LYS A 185 -7.05 -5.98 -11.12
CA LYS A 185 -8.30 -5.59 -10.44
C LYS A 185 -8.24 -4.23 -9.76
N TYR A 186 -7.07 -3.60 -9.69
CA TYR A 186 -6.85 -2.36 -8.98
C TYR A 186 -6.40 -1.26 -9.95
N GLY A 187 -6.87 -0.04 -9.72
CA GLY A 187 -6.26 1.13 -10.37
C GLY A 187 -5.01 1.60 -9.64
N VAL A 188 -5.03 1.57 -8.30
CA VAL A 188 -3.89 1.88 -7.45
C VAL A 188 -3.81 0.89 -6.30
N ILE A 189 -2.62 0.33 -6.10
CA ILE A 189 -2.24 -0.45 -4.93
C ILE A 189 -1.06 0.28 -4.29
N TYR A 190 -1.11 0.54 -2.99
CA TYR A 190 0.04 1.10 -2.28
C TYR A 190 0.17 0.52 -0.88
N GLY A 191 1.40 0.48 -0.39
CA GLY A 191 1.69 0.07 0.98
C GLY A 191 2.96 0.77 1.47
N GLY A 192 2.90 1.33 2.68
CA GLY A 192 4.10 1.63 3.44
C GLY A 192 4.82 0.35 3.83
N VAL A 193 6.13 0.29 3.54
CA VAL A 193 6.99 -0.91 3.61
C VAL A 193 7.42 -1.30 5.03
N GLN A 194 6.90 -0.64 6.07
CA GLN A 194 7.29 -0.92 7.46
C GLN A 194 6.50 -2.06 8.12
N LYS A 195 5.62 -2.78 7.42
CA LYS A 195 4.74 -3.80 8.05
C LYS A 195 4.90 -5.20 7.48
N ASN A 196 5.04 -5.33 6.16
CA ASN A 196 5.37 -6.57 5.45
C ASN A 196 6.33 -6.20 4.31
#